data_AF-A0A7E6F746-F1
#
_entry.id   AF-A0A7E6F746-F1
#
_cell.length_a   1.000
_cell.length_b   1.000
_cell.length_c   1.000
_cell.angle_alpha   90.00
_cell.angle_beta   90.00
_cell.angle_gamma   90.00
#
_symmetry.space_group_name_H-M   'P 1'
#
loop_
_entity.id
_entity.type
_entity.pdbx_description
1 polymer ?
#
loop_
_entity_poly.entity_id
_entity_poly.type
_entity_poly.pdbx_seq_one_letter_code
_entity_poly.pdbx_strand_id
1 'polypeptide(L)'
;MEFYRFFRMEIPILQNKSILDCCMSTLREWKKLAWFGTIAFTLFTLMNFFQYTKNQTSIDARNNIPAGKEKGHLKTIIDMLCPNSGTLCTERIEMNGKEDIFSDFSEKLRRHVEQCIEKLQKFPPVTYKQTLLTLFTTWDHHDSKKELHENTVRNWLAFGPSVKVIVFSANPETRIFCEKIGCNYQYITVQRVTGVPLLKSMYLEAQKSFDSFFYAFANADILFEANLIKTLERVLYMFNNTEKAILIIGQRTNVMNVTKEEAVPVNSVTKIALNRGTIFRTDAEDYFITSKPFPWKAFPDFIVGSPAYDNWLVAYAIHNNFLTIDATNSIIAVHQTTRSGNYDGHHKHFTDYNLKLIRKIRSRVNVLAGHTICTKYFAQKDFCGLTEIIQRRTNPCAKPKSRRG
;
A
#
# COMPACT_ATOMS: atom_id res chain seq x y z
N MET A 1 6.49 0.94 14.56
CA MET A 1 7.60 1.66 15.22
C MET A 1 7.16 3.01 15.79
N GLU A 2 6.31 3.79 15.12
CA GLU A 2 5.78 5.05 15.69
C GLU A 2 4.84 4.83 16.88
N PHE A 3 3.96 3.82 16.83
CA PHE A 3 3.17 3.38 18.00
C PHE A 3 4.07 3.06 19.20
N TYR A 4 5.18 2.35 18.98
CA TYR A 4 6.16 2.05 20.01
C TYR A 4 6.88 3.30 20.55
N ARG A 5 7.15 4.30 19.69
CA ARG A 5 7.74 5.59 20.10
C ARG A 5 6.77 6.45 20.91
N PHE A 6 5.49 6.51 20.52
CA PHE A 6 4.44 7.22 21.25
C PHE A 6 4.31 6.70 22.70
N PHE A 7 4.15 5.38 22.87
CA PHE A 7 4.02 4.77 24.21
C PHE A 7 5.29 4.89 25.06
N ARG A 8 6.48 4.86 24.45
CA ARG A 8 7.77 4.93 25.16
C ARG A 8 8.19 6.36 25.56
N MET A 9 7.76 7.37 24.81
CA MET A 9 8.11 8.77 25.07
C MET A 9 7.18 9.45 26.08
N GLU A 10 5.89 9.09 26.09
CA GLU A 10 4.87 9.82 26.86
C GLU A 10 4.57 9.20 28.24
N ILE A 11 5.01 7.97 28.54
CA ILE A 11 4.57 7.22 29.72
C ILE A 11 5.76 6.52 30.41
N PRO A 12 6.27 7.05 31.53
CA PRO A 12 7.44 6.51 32.24
C PRO A 12 7.30 5.04 32.70
N ILE A 13 6.08 4.60 33.05
CA ILE A 13 5.79 3.22 33.48
C ILE A 13 6.05 2.17 32.39
N LEU A 14 5.93 2.55 31.12
CA LEU A 14 6.15 1.66 29.97
C LEU A 14 7.62 1.53 29.57
N GLN A 15 8.52 2.09 30.37
CA GLN A 15 9.94 1.77 30.32
C GLN A 15 10.25 0.39 30.94
N ASN A 16 9.30 -0.20 31.68
CA ASN A 16 9.42 -1.56 32.17
C ASN A 16 9.14 -2.57 31.03
N LYS A 17 10.19 -3.30 30.66
CA LYS A 17 10.23 -4.19 29.50
C LYS A 17 9.13 -5.27 29.54
N SER A 18 8.76 -5.78 30.71
CA SER A 18 7.75 -6.85 30.85
C SER A 18 6.31 -6.38 30.58
N ILE A 19 5.94 -5.17 31.04
CA ILE A 19 4.61 -4.58 30.81
C ILE A 19 4.46 -4.19 29.34
N LEU A 20 5.52 -3.64 28.75
CA LEU A 20 5.57 -3.32 27.34
C LEU A 20 5.47 -4.58 26.48
N ASP A 21 6.18 -5.66 26.83
CA ASP A 21 6.12 -6.93 26.13
C ASP A 21 4.73 -7.60 26.26
N CYS A 22 4.06 -7.44 27.40
CA CYS A 22 2.68 -7.91 27.62
C CYS A 22 1.67 -7.13 26.76
N CYS A 23 1.65 -5.80 26.83
CA CYS A 23 0.79 -4.96 25.98
C CYS A 23 1.05 -5.19 24.49
N MET A 24 2.32 -5.40 24.11
CA MET A 24 2.71 -5.68 22.72
C MET A 24 2.36 -7.12 22.29
N SER A 25 2.37 -8.09 23.19
CA SER A 25 1.86 -9.45 22.97
C SER A 25 0.35 -9.42 22.70
N THR A 26 -0.40 -8.68 23.51
CA THR A 26 -1.82 -8.42 23.30
C THR A 26 -2.04 -7.73 21.96
N LEU A 27 -1.38 -6.61 21.68
CA LEU A 27 -1.49 -5.90 20.40
C LEU A 27 -1.07 -6.77 19.18
N ARG A 28 -0.16 -7.73 19.34
CA ARG A 28 0.25 -8.67 18.27
C ARG A 28 -0.83 -9.71 17.96
N GLU A 29 -1.51 -10.24 18.97
CA GLU A 29 -2.68 -11.12 18.76
C GLU A 29 -3.87 -10.34 18.18
N TRP A 30 -4.01 -9.07 18.54
CA TRP A 30 -5.05 -8.18 18.03
C TRP A 30 -4.87 -7.78 16.56
N LYS A 31 -3.63 -7.72 16.06
CA LYS A 31 -3.34 -7.55 14.62
C LYS A 31 -3.83 -8.72 13.75
N LYS A 32 -4.18 -9.86 14.34
CA LYS A 32 -4.76 -10.99 13.60
C LYS A 32 -6.27 -10.83 13.37
N LEU A 33 -6.93 -9.87 14.03
CA LEU A 33 -8.36 -9.58 13.88
C LEU A 33 -8.55 -8.32 13.00
N ALA A 34 -9.22 -8.51 11.86
CA ALA A 34 -9.40 -7.48 10.84
C ALA A 34 -10.59 -6.53 11.14
N TRP A 35 -10.48 -5.31 10.61
CA TRP A 35 -11.51 -4.28 10.34
C TRP A 35 -11.90 -3.23 11.41
N PHE A 36 -12.22 -2.04 10.87
CA PHE A 36 -12.30 -0.70 11.46
C PHE A 36 -13.33 -0.48 12.59
N GLY A 37 -14.22 -1.43 12.87
CA GLY A 37 -15.17 -1.33 13.99
C GLY A 37 -14.58 -1.75 15.33
N THR A 38 -13.53 -2.57 15.30
CA THR A 38 -13.04 -3.26 16.50
C THR A 38 -12.20 -2.34 17.36
N ILE A 39 -11.44 -1.38 16.81
CA ILE A 39 -10.60 -0.47 17.62
C ILE A 39 -11.46 0.44 18.52
N ALA A 40 -12.50 1.06 17.98
CA ALA A 40 -13.42 1.89 18.76
C ALA A 40 -14.19 1.06 19.80
N PHE A 41 -14.69 -0.13 19.41
CA PHE A 41 -15.40 -1.04 20.31
C PHE A 41 -14.48 -1.61 21.40
N THR A 42 -13.21 -1.81 21.08
CA THR A 42 -12.18 -2.31 22.00
C THR A 42 -11.71 -1.25 22.95
N LEU A 43 -11.51 -0.04 22.46
CA LEU A 43 -11.20 1.11 23.31
C LEU A 43 -12.36 1.40 24.24
N PHE A 44 -13.61 1.27 23.77
CA PHE A 44 -14.81 1.33 24.59
C PHE A 44 -14.87 0.20 25.63
N THR A 45 -14.52 -1.03 25.24
CA THR A 45 -14.50 -2.19 26.15
C THR A 45 -13.36 -2.09 27.18
N LEU A 46 -12.18 -1.61 26.78
CA LEU A 46 -11.06 -1.31 27.67
C LEU A 46 -11.43 -0.16 28.61
N MET A 47 -12.04 0.92 28.11
CA MET A 47 -12.54 2.02 28.94
C MET A 47 -13.53 1.52 30.00
N ASN A 48 -14.50 0.68 29.63
CA ASN A 48 -15.45 0.10 30.59
C ASN A 48 -14.79 -0.86 31.59
N PHE A 49 -13.82 -1.68 31.14
CA PHE A 49 -13.02 -2.53 32.03
C PHE A 49 -12.23 -1.68 33.03
N PHE A 50 -11.57 -0.61 32.58
CA PHE A 50 -10.79 0.28 33.44
C PHE A 50 -11.66 1.13 34.38
N GLN A 51 -12.87 1.49 33.95
CA GLN A 51 -13.85 2.18 34.80
C GLN A 51 -14.40 1.24 35.88
N TYR A 52 -14.54 -0.05 35.58
CA TYR A 52 -14.87 -1.10 36.55
C TYR A 52 -13.75 -1.34 37.57
N THR A 53 -12.48 -1.33 37.13
CA THR A 53 -11.31 -1.49 38.04
C THR A 53 -11.08 -0.27 38.95
N LYS A 54 -11.55 0.92 38.55
CA LYS A 54 -11.40 2.20 39.29
C LYS A 54 -11.98 2.19 40.70
N ASN A 55 -12.92 1.28 40.99
CA ASN A 55 -13.60 1.18 42.28
C ASN A 55 -13.14 -0.02 43.12
N GLN A 56 -12.06 -0.70 42.75
CA GLN A 56 -11.58 -1.89 43.49
C GLN A 56 -10.16 -1.68 44.02
N THR A 57 -10.00 -1.89 45.33
CA THR A 57 -8.70 -1.82 46.03
C THR A 57 -7.85 -3.08 45.83
N SER A 58 -8.41 -4.16 45.27
CA SER A 58 -7.67 -5.35 44.82
C SER A 58 -8.51 -6.15 43.81
N ILE A 59 -7.88 -6.71 42.78
CA ILE A 59 -8.52 -7.55 41.76
C ILE A 59 -7.88 -8.93 41.79
N ASP A 60 -8.62 -9.94 42.26
CA ASP A 60 -8.33 -11.33 41.96
C ASP A 60 -8.97 -11.65 40.60
N ALA A 61 -8.17 -11.60 39.53
CA ALA A 61 -8.63 -11.50 38.14
C ALA A 61 -9.51 -12.67 37.65
N ARG A 62 -9.60 -13.78 38.40
CA ARG A 62 -10.48 -14.90 38.04
C ARG A 62 -11.77 -15.01 38.85
N ASN A 63 -11.81 -14.47 40.07
CA ASN A 63 -12.85 -14.82 41.03
C ASN A 63 -13.90 -13.73 41.27
N ASN A 64 -13.63 -12.46 40.91
CA ASN A 64 -14.54 -11.33 41.16
C ASN A 64 -15.02 -10.64 39.87
N ILE A 65 -15.79 -11.34 39.02
CA ILE A 65 -16.51 -10.73 37.88
C ILE A 65 -18.01 -10.67 38.21
N PRO A 66 -18.69 -9.50 38.16
CA PRO A 66 -20.12 -9.39 38.48
C PRO A 66 -20.97 -10.18 37.49
N ALA A 67 -22.16 -10.61 37.91
CA ALA A 67 -23.09 -11.29 37.03
C ALA A 67 -23.68 -10.33 35.98
N GLY A 68 -23.56 -10.67 34.69
CA GLY A 68 -24.11 -9.91 33.56
C GLY A 68 -23.55 -10.35 32.19
N LYS A 69 -24.13 -9.87 31.09
CA LYS A 69 -23.72 -10.18 29.69
C LYS A 69 -22.25 -9.84 29.37
N GLU A 70 -21.63 -8.97 30.16
CA GLU A 70 -20.23 -8.54 30.03
C GLU A 70 -19.21 -9.57 30.57
N LYS A 71 -19.67 -10.56 31.36
CA LYS A 71 -18.84 -11.61 31.98
C LYS A 71 -18.11 -12.50 30.98
N GLY A 72 -18.72 -12.75 29.81
CA GLY A 72 -18.10 -13.55 28.75
C GLY A 72 -16.89 -12.85 28.14
N HIS A 73 -17.01 -11.56 27.85
CA HIS A 73 -15.99 -10.78 27.16
C HIS A 73 -14.82 -10.39 28.07
N LEU A 74 -15.09 -10.05 29.33
CA LEU A 74 -14.04 -9.77 30.32
C LEU A 74 -13.16 -11.00 30.58
N LYS A 75 -13.79 -12.17 30.66
CA LYS A 75 -13.11 -13.46 30.84
C LYS A 75 -12.21 -13.77 29.64
N THR A 76 -12.65 -13.52 28.41
CA THR A 76 -11.84 -13.68 27.20
C THR A 76 -10.62 -12.77 27.18
N ILE A 77 -10.76 -11.50 27.59
CA ILE A 77 -9.65 -10.56 27.66
C ILE A 77 -8.62 -11.00 28.72
N ILE A 78 -9.08 -11.45 29.90
CA ILE A 78 -8.22 -11.94 30.98
C ILE A 78 -7.51 -13.25 30.60
N ASP A 79 -8.21 -14.18 29.95
CA ASP A 79 -7.63 -15.44 29.46
C ASP A 79 -6.61 -15.20 28.32
N MET A 80 -6.77 -14.14 27.52
CA MET A 80 -5.79 -13.73 26.49
C MET A 80 -4.56 -13.01 27.08
N LEU A 81 -4.73 -12.27 28.18
CA LEU A 81 -3.65 -11.57 28.87
C LEU A 81 -2.80 -12.54 29.73
N CYS A 82 -3.40 -13.63 30.21
CA CYS A 82 -2.76 -14.66 31.05
C CYS A 82 -2.90 -16.07 30.43
N PRO A 83 -2.27 -16.37 29.27
CA PRO A 83 -2.51 -17.62 28.54
C PRO A 83 -1.87 -18.87 29.18
N ASN A 84 -0.89 -18.71 30.06
CA ASN A 84 -0.24 -19.82 30.78
C ASN A 84 -0.54 -19.73 32.28
N SER A 85 -0.95 -20.84 32.87
CA SER A 85 -1.23 -21.02 34.31
C SER A 85 0.00 -20.97 35.22
N GLY A 86 1.05 -20.23 34.82
CA GLY A 86 2.31 -20.12 35.55
C GLY A 86 2.60 -18.69 36.00
N THR A 87 2.45 -18.47 37.31
CA THR A 87 3.14 -17.49 38.19
C THR A 87 3.19 -15.98 37.87
N LEU A 88 2.95 -15.50 36.65
CA LEU A 88 3.01 -14.06 36.33
C LEU A 88 1.75 -13.27 36.71
N CYS A 89 0.60 -13.94 36.88
CA CYS A 89 -0.67 -13.28 37.23
C CYS A 89 -1.01 -13.37 38.74
N THR A 90 -0.05 -13.79 39.58
CA THR A 90 -0.19 -13.85 41.05
C THR A 90 0.49 -12.71 41.79
N GLU A 91 1.22 -11.82 41.11
CA GLU A 91 1.75 -10.62 41.76
C GLU A 91 0.60 -9.63 42.02
N ARG A 92 0.34 -9.35 43.31
CA ARG A 92 -0.47 -8.20 43.72
C ARG A 92 0.12 -6.94 43.09
N ILE A 93 -0.57 -6.37 42.12
CA ILE A 93 -0.24 -5.04 41.62
C ILE A 93 -0.76 -4.04 42.67
N GLU A 94 0.09 -3.61 43.58
CA GLU A 94 -0.22 -2.46 44.44
C GLU A 94 -0.32 -1.20 43.56
N MET A 95 -1.52 -0.59 43.54
CA MET A 95 -1.85 0.57 42.70
C MET A 95 -1.50 1.92 43.34
N ASN A 96 -0.85 1.92 44.51
CA ASN A 96 -0.51 3.15 45.23
C ASN A 96 0.35 4.09 44.33
N GLY A 97 -0.22 5.26 43.99
CA GLY A 97 0.44 6.30 43.19
C GLY A 97 0.42 6.13 41.67
N LYS A 98 -0.29 5.12 41.12
CA LYS A 98 -0.37 4.87 39.66
C LYS A 98 -1.67 5.34 39.01
N GLU A 99 -2.71 5.67 39.79
CA GLU A 99 -4.01 6.12 39.29
C GLU A 99 -3.91 7.35 38.38
N ASP A 100 -3.07 8.33 38.74
CA ASP A 100 -2.88 9.55 37.94
C ASP A 100 -2.27 9.26 36.57
N ILE A 101 -1.30 8.33 36.48
CA ILE A 101 -0.63 7.95 35.23
C ILE A 101 -1.60 7.21 34.29
N PHE A 102 -2.46 6.34 34.83
CA PHE A 102 -3.48 5.65 34.03
C PHE A 102 -4.58 6.61 33.56
N SER A 103 -4.95 7.60 34.39
CA SER A 103 -5.91 8.63 33.99
C SER A 103 -5.35 9.51 32.86
N ASP A 104 -4.08 9.93 32.94
CA ASP A 104 -3.39 10.70 31.90
C ASP A 104 -3.26 9.91 30.61
N PHE A 105 -2.91 8.62 30.69
CA PHE A 105 -2.85 7.75 29.51
C PHE A 105 -4.21 7.60 28.83
N SER A 106 -5.26 7.31 29.60
CA SER A 106 -6.61 7.14 29.08
C SER A 106 -7.10 8.42 28.41
N GLU A 107 -6.86 9.59 29.02
CA GLU A 107 -7.25 10.88 28.45
C GLU A 107 -6.45 11.23 27.20
N LYS A 108 -5.13 10.98 27.18
CA LYS A 108 -4.29 11.16 25.97
C LYS A 108 -4.76 10.25 24.83
N LEU A 109 -5.05 8.99 25.12
CA LEU A 109 -5.56 8.03 24.13
C LEU A 109 -6.94 8.45 23.62
N ARG A 110 -7.86 8.86 24.51
CA ARG A 110 -9.19 9.38 24.18
C ARG A 110 -9.09 10.58 23.25
N ARG A 111 -8.28 11.59 23.60
CA ARG A 111 -8.03 12.77 22.76
C ARG A 111 -7.46 12.40 21.40
N HIS A 112 -6.55 11.43 21.33
CA HIS A 112 -5.97 10.99 20.07
C HIS A 112 -7.00 10.26 19.18
N VAL A 113 -7.87 9.46 19.78
CA VAL A 113 -8.97 8.78 19.08
C VAL A 113 -9.99 9.80 18.57
N GLU A 114 -10.35 10.78 19.39
CA GLU A 114 -11.21 11.90 18.98
C GLU A 114 -10.62 12.68 17.81
N GLN A 115 -9.31 12.98 17.84
CA GLN A 115 -8.60 13.59 16.70
C GLN A 115 -8.66 12.71 15.45
N CYS A 116 -8.51 11.39 15.58
CA CYS A 116 -8.64 10.48 14.44
C CYS A 116 -10.07 10.46 13.88
N ILE A 117 -11.09 10.45 14.74
CA ILE A 117 -12.51 10.52 14.32
C ILE A 117 -12.77 11.84 13.59
N GLU A 118 -12.33 12.96 14.14
CA GLU A 118 -12.49 14.28 13.53
C GLU A 118 -11.80 14.35 12.16
N LYS A 119 -10.56 13.83 12.05
CA LYS A 119 -9.86 13.71 10.76
C LYS A 119 -10.65 12.86 9.77
N LEU A 120 -11.16 11.70 10.18
CA LEU A 120 -11.95 10.81 9.32
C LEU A 120 -13.24 11.48 8.84
N GLN A 121 -13.91 12.26 9.68
CA GLN A 121 -15.11 13.01 9.31
C GLN A 121 -14.83 14.14 8.32
N LYS A 122 -13.65 14.78 8.40
CA LYS A 122 -13.23 15.83 7.45
C LYS A 122 -12.91 15.30 6.05
N PHE A 123 -12.72 13.99 5.89
CA PHE A 123 -12.47 13.33 4.61
C PHE A 123 -13.62 12.39 4.25
N PRO A 124 -14.79 12.93 3.86
CA PRO A 124 -15.87 12.08 3.39
C PRO A 124 -15.42 11.32 2.14
N PRO A 125 -15.96 10.10 1.92
CA PRO A 125 -15.69 9.36 0.70
C PRO A 125 -15.98 10.24 -0.52
N VAL A 126 -15.00 10.36 -1.40
CA VAL A 126 -15.12 11.21 -2.58
C VAL A 126 -16.05 10.50 -3.56
N THR A 127 -17.21 11.08 -3.85
CA THR A 127 -18.09 10.60 -4.90
C THR A 127 -17.66 11.22 -6.23
N TYR A 128 -17.10 10.39 -7.11
CA TYR A 128 -16.73 10.79 -8.47
C TYR A 128 -17.67 10.18 -9.50
N LYS A 129 -18.13 11.01 -10.46
CA LYS A 129 -18.94 10.56 -11.60
C LYS A 129 -18.14 9.74 -12.62
N GLN A 130 -16.84 10.00 -12.73
CA GLN A 130 -15.93 9.31 -13.63
C GLN A 130 -15.16 8.22 -12.89
N THR A 131 -14.67 7.22 -13.61
CA THR A 131 -13.85 6.14 -13.03
C THR A 131 -12.59 6.72 -12.37
N LEU A 132 -12.21 6.22 -11.19
CA LEU A 132 -11.01 6.68 -10.51
C LEU A 132 -9.74 6.25 -11.25
N LEU A 133 -9.65 4.96 -11.59
CA LEU A 133 -8.46 4.36 -12.18
C LEU A 133 -8.82 3.46 -13.37
N THR A 134 -8.18 3.68 -14.51
CA THR A 134 -8.06 2.66 -15.55
C THR A 134 -6.70 1.97 -15.40
N LEU A 135 -6.73 0.73 -14.95
CA LEU A 135 -5.55 -0.10 -14.68
C LEU A 135 -5.40 -1.13 -15.80
N PHE A 136 -4.21 -1.24 -16.37
CA PHE A 136 -3.98 -2.10 -17.50
C PHE A 136 -2.61 -2.76 -17.48
N THR A 137 -2.54 -3.86 -18.21
CA THR A 137 -1.33 -4.68 -18.31
C THR A 137 -1.22 -5.32 -19.68
N THR A 138 -0.09 -5.96 -19.90
CA THR A 138 0.16 -6.83 -21.04
C THR A 138 1.05 -7.98 -20.59
N TRP A 139 0.95 -9.11 -21.28
CA TRP A 139 1.82 -10.25 -21.03
C TRP A 139 1.98 -11.09 -22.27
N ASP A 140 3.11 -11.80 -22.35
CA ASP A 140 3.26 -12.90 -23.27
C ASP A 140 2.57 -14.14 -22.71
N HIS A 141 2.03 -14.97 -23.60
CA HIS A 141 1.38 -16.21 -23.18
C HIS A 141 2.41 -17.29 -22.88
N HIS A 142 2.61 -17.54 -21.59
CA HIS A 142 3.38 -18.67 -21.09
C HIS A 142 2.55 -19.44 -20.08
N ASP A 143 2.33 -20.73 -20.33
CA ASP A 143 1.47 -21.59 -19.50
C ASP A 143 1.90 -21.59 -18.02
N SER A 144 3.21 -21.51 -17.76
CA SER A 144 3.78 -21.46 -16.42
C SER A 144 3.42 -20.20 -15.61
N LYS A 145 2.93 -19.14 -16.26
CA LYS A 145 2.54 -17.87 -15.62
C LYS A 145 1.05 -17.57 -15.71
N LYS A 146 0.28 -18.42 -16.41
CA LYS A 146 -1.14 -18.23 -16.65
C LYS A 146 -1.89 -17.94 -15.36
N GLU A 147 -1.77 -18.81 -14.35
CA GLU A 147 -2.46 -18.65 -13.08
C GLU A 147 -2.16 -17.31 -12.39
N LEU A 148 -0.90 -16.90 -12.38
CA LEU A 148 -0.45 -15.66 -11.77
C LEU A 148 -1.00 -14.42 -12.49
N HIS A 149 -1.04 -14.42 -13.84
CA HIS A 149 -1.67 -13.34 -14.61
C HIS A 149 -3.18 -13.29 -14.36
N GLU A 150 -3.84 -14.44 -14.33
CA GLU A 150 -5.27 -14.48 -14.06
C GLU A 150 -5.62 -14.04 -12.63
N ASN A 151 -4.79 -14.37 -11.65
CA ASN A 151 -4.92 -13.91 -10.27
C ASN A 151 -4.83 -12.39 -10.19
N THR A 152 -3.88 -11.79 -10.90
CA THR A 152 -3.71 -10.34 -11.00
C THR A 152 -4.96 -9.65 -11.53
N VAL A 153 -5.51 -10.13 -12.64
CA VAL A 153 -6.71 -9.52 -13.21
C VAL A 153 -7.92 -9.68 -12.28
N ARG A 154 -8.08 -10.82 -11.62
CA ARG A 154 -9.16 -11.03 -10.63
C ARG A 154 -9.01 -10.11 -9.42
N ASN A 155 -7.78 -9.91 -8.93
CA ASN A 155 -7.50 -8.95 -7.86
C ASN A 155 -7.91 -7.53 -8.29
N TRP A 156 -7.58 -7.12 -9.51
CA TRP A 156 -7.90 -5.78 -10.00
C TRP A 156 -9.40 -5.58 -10.23
N LEU A 157 -10.11 -6.61 -10.67
CA LEU A 157 -11.57 -6.57 -10.81
C LEU A 157 -12.29 -6.49 -9.45
N ALA A 158 -11.69 -7.01 -8.38
CA ALA A 158 -12.27 -6.96 -7.03
C ALA A 158 -12.36 -5.53 -6.45
N PHE A 159 -11.72 -4.54 -7.06
CA PHE A 159 -11.92 -3.12 -6.73
C PHE A 159 -13.24 -2.55 -7.26
N GLY A 160 -14.00 -3.33 -8.05
CA GLY A 160 -15.33 -2.96 -8.50
C GLY A 160 -15.34 -1.69 -9.37
N PRO A 161 -16.36 -0.82 -9.26
CA PRO A 161 -16.57 0.28 -10.19
C PRO A 161 -15.50 1.38 -10.16
N SER A 162 -14.69 1.44 -9.09
CA SER A 162 -13.59 2.41 -8.98
C SER A 162 -12.45 2.12 -9.96
N VAL A 163 -12.33 0.87 -10.45
CA VAL A 163 -11.24 0.45 -11.34
C VAL A 163 -11.81 -0.16 -12.63
N LYS A 164 -11.34 0.32 -13.78
CA LYS A 164 -11.53 -0.36 -15.07
C LYS A 164 -10.26 -1.13 -15.41
N VAL A 165 -10.41 -2.40 -15.73
CA VAL A 165 -9.28 -3.29 -16.03
C VAL A 165 -9.20 -3.54 -17.53
N ILE A 166 -8.03 -3.31 -18.13
CA ILE A 166 -7.75 -3.63 -19.54
C ILE A 166 -6.57 -4.60 -19.63
N VAL A 167 -6.73 -5.67 -20.40
CA VAL A 167 -5.61 -6.54 -20.79
C VAL A 167 -5.31 -6.34 -22.26
N PHE A 168 -4.12 -5.83 -22.52
CA PHE A 168 -3.59 -5.64 -23.87
C PHE A 168 -2.86 -6.91 -24.32
N SER A 169 -3.32 -7.55 -25.38
CA SER A 169 -2.71 -8.79 -25.87
C SER A 169 -3.04 -9.02 -27.34
N ALA A 170 -2.15 -9.72 -28.04
CA ALA A 170 -2.41 -10.25 -29.37
C ALA A 170 -2.94 -11.70 -29.34
N ASN A 171 -2.95 -12.34 -28.17
CA ASN A 171 -3.36 -13.74 -28.04
C ASN A 171 -4.89 -13.88 -27.88
N PRO A 172 -5.57 -14.64 -28.77
CA PRO A 172 -7.00 -14.93 -28.67
C PRO A 172 -7.46 -15.55 -27.34
N GLU A 173 -6.64 -16.37 -26.67
CA GLU A 173 -6.98 -16.94 -25.35
C GLU A 173 -7.15 -15.86 -24.28
N THR A 174 -6.39 -14.77 -24.38
CA THR A 174 -6.51 -13.64 -23.45
C THR A 174 -7.86 -12.94 -23.62
N ARG A 175 -8.37 -12.86 -24.86
CA ARG A 175 -9.70 -12.35 -25.14
C ARG A 175 -10.79 -13.22 -24.51
N ILE A 176 -10.73 -14.54 -24.74
CA ILE A 176 -11.69 -15.51 -24.18
C ILE A 176 -11.69 -15.43 -22.64
N PHE A 177 -10.50 -15.36 -22.04
CA PHE A 177 -10.35 -15.18 -20.59
C PHE A 177 -11.05 -13.89 -20.11
N CYS A 178 -10.80 -12.75 -20.77
CA CYS A 178 -11.42 -11.50 -20.36
C CYS A 178 -12.93 -11.47 -20.53
N GLU A 179 -13.45 -12.01 -21.63
CA GLU A 179 -14.89 -12.17 -21.87
C GLU A 179 -15.54 -13.01 -20.75
N LYS A 180 -14.86 -14.06 -20.28
CA LYS A 180 -15.35 -14.93 -19.20
C LYS A 180 -15.43 -14.25 -17.83
N ILE A 181 -14.48 -13.39 -17.49
CA ILE A 181 -14.40 -12.80 -16.14
C ILE A 181 -14.82 -11.32 -16.08
N GLY A 182 -15.12 -10.71 -17.22
CA GLY A 182 -15.58 -9.32 -17.31
C GLY A 182 -14.46 -8.27 -17.28
N CYS A 183 -13.21 -8.60 -17.67
CA CYS A 183 -12.21 -7.58 -17.97
C CYS A 183 -12.32 -7.08 -19.42
N ASN A 184 -11.82 -5.88 -19.67
CA ASN A 184 -11.75 -5.35 -21.03
C ASN A 184 -10.55 -5.96 -21.73
N TYR A 185 -10.76 -6.52 -22.92
CA TYR A 185 -9.68 -6.96 -23.80
C TYR A 185 -9.46 -5.90 -24.88
N GLN A 186 -8.19 -5.59 -25.17
CA GLN A 186 -7.84 -4.71 -26.27
C GLN A 186 -6.66 -5.31 -27.05
N TYR A 187 -6.83 -5.44 -28.36
CA TYR A 187 -5.71 -5.77 -29.23
C TYR A 187 -4.74 -4.57 -29.27
N ILE A 188 -3.44 -4.82 -29.09
CA ILE A 188 -2.44 -3.77 -28.92
C ILE A 188 -1.54 -3.65 -30.14
N THR A 189 -1.20 -2.42 -30.50
CA THR A 189 -0.16 -2.15 -31.49
C THR A 189 1.21 -2.48 -30.88
N VAL A 190 1.92 -3.39 -31.54
CA VAL A 190 3.27 -3.80 -31.14
C VAL A 190 4.34 -3.05 -31.93
N GLN A 191 5.55 -2.98 -31.38
CA GLN A 191 6.71 -2.48 -32.10
C GLN A 191 7.02 -3.44 -33.27
N ARG A 192 7.15 -2.92 -34.50
CA ARG A 192 7.22 -3.74 -35.73
C ARG A 192 8.38 -4.75 -35.81
N VAL A 193 9.53 -4.39 -35.25
CA VAL A 193 10.77 -5.19 -35.22
C VAL A 193 10.76 -6.21 -34.09
N THR A 194 10.27 -5.85 -32.90
CA THR A 194 10.35 -6.72 -31.71
C THR A 194 9.08 -7.53 -31.49
N GLY A 195 7.94 -7.12 -32.04
CA GLY A 195 6.64 -7.72 -31.75
C GLY A 195 6.13 -7.44 -30.34
N VAL A 196 6.82 -6.61 -29.56
CA VAL A 196 6.48 -6.31 -28.16
C VAL A 196 5.62 -5.07 -28.05
N PRO A 197 4.59 -5.05 -27.18
CA PRO A 197 3.78 -3.87 -26.90
C PRO A 197 4.59 -2.65 -26.47
N LEU A 198 4.20 -1.49 -26.99
CA LEU A 198 4.77 -0.21 -26.59
C LEU A 198 4.04 0.34 -25.37
N LEU A 199 4.79 0.73 -24.32
CA LEU A 199 4.21 1.28 -23.10
C LEU A 199 3.33 2.50 -23.40
N LYS A 200 3.83 3.44 -24.21
CA LYS A 200 3.09 4.65 -24.59
C LYS A 200 1.78 4.35 -25.31
N SER A 201 1.75 3.31 -26.16
CA SER A 201 0.57 2.96 -26.94
C SER A 201 -0.56 2.48 -26.02
N MET A 202 -0.24 1.68 -25.00
CA MET A 202 -1.24 1.24 -24.02
C MET A 202 -1.86 2.40 -23.25
N TYR A 203 -1.06 3.39 -22.82
CA TYR A 203 -1.60 4.59 -22.19
C TYR A 203 -2.52 5.38 -23.11
N LEU A 204 -2.09 5.62 -24.35
CA LEU A 204 -2.87 6.39 -25.31
C LEU A 204 -4.18 5.68 -25.67
N GLU A 205 -4.19 4.36 -25.81
CA GLU A 205 -5.42 3.60 -26.04
C GLU A 205 -6.31 3.57 -24.80
N ALA A 206 -5.76 3.36 -23.60
CA ALA A 206 -6.55 3.41 -22.36
C ALA A 206 -7.23 4.78 -22.17
N GLN A 207 -6.52 5.88 -22.47
CA GLN A 207 -7.05 7.24 -22.42
C GLN A 207 -8.14 7.54 -23.45
N LYS A 208 -8.15 6.82 -24.59
CA LYS A 208 -9.24 6.90 -25.58
C LYS A 208 -10.45 6.09 -25.14
N SER A 209 -10.23 4.92 -24.56
CA SER A 209 -11.31 3.97 -24.24
C SER A 209 -12.10 4.32 -22.98
N PHE A 210 -11.45 4.93 -21.99
CA PHE A 210 -12.09 5.25 -20.70
C PHE A 210 -11.75 6.66 -20.26
N ASP A 211 -12.76 7.37 -19.75
CA ASP A 211 -12.57 8.64 -19.05
C ASP A 211 -12.32 8.37 -17.55
N SER A 212 -11.06 8.46 -17.14
CA SER A 212 -10.63 8.22 -15.76
C SER A 212 -9.74 9.34 -15.25
N PHE A 213 -9.73 9.55 -13.93
CA PHE A 213 -8.77 10.48 -13.31
C PHE A 213 -7.33 10.01 -13.52
N PHE A 214 -7.10 8.72 -13.26
CA PHE A 214 -5.80 8.09 -13.34
C PHE A 214 -5.80 6.93 -14.34
N TYR A 215 -4.64 6.74 -14.96
CA TYR A 215 -4.33 5.65 -15.88
C TYR A 215 -3.06 4.98 -15.39
N ALA A 216 -3.04 3.65 -15.32
CA ALA A 216 -1.90 2.92 -14.80
C ALA A 216 -1.54 1.72 -15.63
N PHE A 217 -0.26 1.63 -15.97
CA PHE A 217 0.37 0.36 -16.31
C PHE A 217 0.89 -0.30 -15.04
N ALA A 218 0.60 -1.59 -14.89
CA ALA A 218 1.30 -2.44 -13.92
C ALA A 218 1.66 -3.79 -14.56
N ASN A 219 2.77 -4.38 -14.14
CA ASN A 219 3.15 -5.73 -14.56
C ASN A 219 2.08 -6.75 -14.17
N ALA A 220 1.94 -7.80 -14.98
CA ALA A 220 0.86 -8.79 -14.88
C ALA A 220 0.96 -9.72 -13.65
N ASP A 221 1.98 -9.55 -12.81
CA ASP A 221 2.24 -10.26 -11.57
C ASP A 221 2.08 -9.39 -10.32
N ILE A 222 1.60 -8.14 -10.47
CA ILE A 222 1.40 -7.20 -9.36
C ILE A 222 -0.03 -7.20 -8.84
N LEU A 223 -0.19 -7.60 -7.58
CA LEU A 223 -1.43 -7.50 -6.81
C LEU A 223 -1.43 -6.19 -6.01
N PHE A 224 -2.60 -5.56 -5.88
CA PHE A 224 -2.77 -4.38 -5.04
C PHE A 224 -3.67 -4.65 -3.84
N GLU A 225 -3.36 -3.99 -2.72
CA GLU A 225 -4.25 -3.96 -1.56
C GLU A 225 -5.36 -2.90 -1.69
N ALA A 226 -6.36 -2.98 -0.82
CA ALA A 226 -7.51 -2.07 -0.77
C ALA A 226 -7.14 -0.58 -0.63
N ASN A 227 -5.98 -0.25 -0.04
CA ASN A 227 -5.55 1.14 0.16
C ASN A 227 -5.08 1.84 -1.14
N LEU A 228 -5.01 1.13 -2.27
CA LEU A 228 -4.82 1.75 -3.59
C LEU A 228 -5.84 2.86 -3.81
N ILE A 229 -7.14 2.57 -3.64
CA ILE A 229 -8.23 3.53 -3.86
C ILE A 229 -8.11 4.73 -2.94
N LYS A 230 -7.92 4.49 -1.63
CA LYS A 230 -7.78 5.56 -0.62
C LYS A 230 -6.58 6.46 -0.90
N THR A 231 -5.48 5.89 -1.39
CA THR A 231 -4.30 6.67 -1.77
C THR A 231 -4.61 7.57 -2.98
N LEU A 232 -5.23 7.02 -4.02
CA LEU A 232 -5.58 7.78 -5.22
C LEU A 232 -6.60 8.88 -4.95
N GLU A 233 -7.62 8.61 -4.12
CA GLU A 233 -8.57 9.61 -3.65
C GLU A 233 -7.89 10.73 -2.87
N ARG A 234 -6.89 10.40 -2.06
CA ARG A 234 -6.11 11.40 -1.33
C ARG A 234 -5.28 12.28 -2.25
N VAL A 235 -4.63 11.67 -3.24
CA VAL A 235 -3.86 12.41 -4.27
C VAL A 235 -4.80 13.33 -5.05
N LEU A 236 -5.96 12.82 -5.46
CA LEU A 236 -6.96 13.60 -6.17
C LEU A 236 -7.45 14.77 -5.30
N TYR A 237 -7.77 14.53 -4.04
CA TYR A 237 -8.20 15.60 -3.12
C TYR A 237 -7.13 16.68 -2.96
N MET A 238 -5.86 16.31 -2.77
CA MET A 238 -4.78 17.26 -2.54
C MET A 238 -4.44 18.09 -3.78
N PHE A 239 -4.58 17.50 -4.96
CA PHE A 239 -4.13 18.08 -6.22
C PHE A 239 -5.26 18.34 -7.22
N ASN A 240 -6.52 18.37 -6.78
CA ASN A 240 -7.70 18.56 -7.65
C ASN A 240 -7.63 19.82 -8.52
N ASN A 241 -7.00 20.88 -8.03
CA ASN A 241 -6.88 22.17 -8.70
C ASN A 241 -5.53 22.36 -9.43
N THR A 242 -4.76 21.29 -9.66
CA THR A 242 -3.48 21.38 -10.37
C THR A 242 -3.63 21.03 -11.84
N GLU A 243 -2.95 21.79 -12.70
CA GLU A 243 -2.76 21.43 -14.11
C GLU A 243 -1.51 20.57 -14.33
N LYS A 244 -0.69 20.37 -13.28
CA LYS A 244 0.54 19.59 -13.39
C LYS A 244 0.23 18.12 -13.60
N ALA A 245 0.97 17.50 -14.51
CA ALA A 245 0.99 16.04 -14.61
C ALA A 245 1.46 15.42 -13.28
N ILE A 246 0.82 14.31 -12.91
CA ILE A 246 1.10 13.52 -11.72
C ILE A 246 1.65 12.16 -12.14
N LEU A 247 2.69 11.69 -11.45
CA LEU A 247 3.21 10.34 -11.51
C LEU A 247 3.25 9.76 -10.09
N ILE A 248 2.56 8.65 -9.88
CA ILE A 248 2.54 7.89 -8.63
C ILE A 248 3.18 6.53 -8.91
N ILE A 249 4.17 6.19 -8.11
CA ILE A 249 4.96 4.96 -8.22
C ILE A 249 5.22 4.41 -6.81
N GLY A 250 5.78 3.22 -6.70
CA GLY A 250 6.27 2.70 -5.43
C GLY A 250 7.00 1.39 -5.60
N GLN A 251 7.62 0.94 -4.51
CA GLN A 251 8.34 -0.32 -4.48
C GLN A 251 7.35 -1.48 -4.43
N ARG A 252 7.66 -2.56 -5.16
CA ARG A 252 6.98 -3.84 -4.99
C ARG A 252 7.45 -4.55 -3.71
N THR A 253 6.59 -5.43 -3.21
CA THR A 253 6.88 -6.40 -2.14
C THR A 253 6.88 -7.79 -2.76
N ASN A 254 8.04 -8.45 -2.82
CA ASN A 254 8.16 -9.79 -3.36
C ASN A 254 7.57 -10.80 -2.38
N VAL A 255 6.68 -11.66 -2.87
CA VAL A 255 6.09 -12.77 -2.12
C VAL A 255 6.16 -14.03 -2.98
N MET A 256 6.84 -15.07 -2.48
CA MET A 256 6.93 -16.37 -3.17
C MET A 256 5.59 -17.11 -3.11
N ASN A 257 5.26 -18.00 -4.06
CA ASN A 257 4.16 -18.98 -3.91
C ASN A 257 2.82 -18.37 -3.41
N VAL A 258 2.36 -17.27 -4.01
CA VAL A 258 1.04 -16.70 -3.68
C VAL A 258 -0.05 -17.61 -4.24
N THR A 259 -1.02 -18.02 -3.42
CA THR A 259 -2.15 -18.81 -3.90
C THR A 259 -3.27 -17.93 -4.49
N LYS A 260 -4.18 -18.52 -5.26
CA LYS A 260 -5.36 -17.80 -5.78
C LYS A 260 -6.22 -17.19 -4.67
N GLU A 261 -6.44 -17.92 -3.57
CA GLU A 261 -7.23 -17.49 -2.42
C GLU A 261 -6.57 -16.32 -1.69
N GLU A 262 -5.23 -16.27 -1.70
CA GLU A 262 -4.45 -15.17 -1.17
C GLU A 262 -4.47 -13.93 -2.10
N ALA A 263 -4.51 -14.15 -3.41
CA ALA A 263 -4.37 -13.08 -4.41
C ALA A 263 -5.67 -12.30 -4.68
N VAL A 264 -6.82 -12.98 -4.75
CA VAL A 264 -8.06 -12.36 -5.27
C VAL A 264 -8.67 -11.35 -4.29
N PRO A 265 -8.86 -11.65 -2.99
CA PRO A 265 -9.38 -10.64 -2.07
C PRO A 265 -8.37 -9.51 -1.85
N VAL A 266 -8.73 -8.27 -2.18
CA VAL A 266 -7.84 -7.10 -1.96
C VAL A 266 -7.39 -6.95 -0.49
N ASN A 267 -8.18 -7.47 0.46
CA ASN A 267 -7.86 -7.43 1.89
C ASN A 267 -6.85 -8.51 2.32
N SER A 268 -6.70 -9.63 1.59
CA SER A 268 -5.70 -10.66 1.91
C SER A 268 -4.30 -10.28 1.45
N VAL A 269 -4.18 -9.44 0.41
CA VAL A 269 -2.89 -8.95 -0.13
C VAL A 269 -2.03 -8.29 0.96
N THR A 270 -2.63 -7.46 1.83
CA THR A 270 -1.94 -6.86 2.97
C THR A 270 -1.37 -7.91 3.92
N LYS A 271 -2.16 -8.95 4.23
CA LYS A 271 -1.78 -9.99 5.18
C LYS A 271 -0.59 -10.80 4.67
N ILE A 272 -0.59 -11.18 3.39
CA ILE A 272 0.52 -11.95 2.81
C ILE A 272 1.81 -11.13 2.73
N ALA A 273 1.71 -9.84 2.35
CA ALA A 273 2.85 -8.95 2.31
C ALA A 273 3.50 -8.78 3.69
N LEU A 274 2.69 -8.59 4.73
CA LEU A 274 3.18 -8.43 6.10
C LEU A 274 3.72 -9.73 6.71
N ASN A 275 3.17 -10.88 6.32
CA ASN A 275 3.57 -12.17 6.87
C ASN A 275 4.90 -12.66 6.28
N ARG A 276 5.07 -12.55 4.97
CA ARG A 276 6.20 -13.17 4.26
C ARG A 276 6.72 -12.38 3.06
N GLY A 277 6.35 -11.11 2.94
CA GLY A 277 6.81 -10.24 1.89
C GLY A 277 8.17 -9.60 2.19
N THR A 278 8.93 -9.31 1.14
CA THR A 278 10.17 -8.53 1.22
C THR A 278 10.09 -7.35 0.26
N ILE A 279 10.18 -6.13 0.78
CA ILE A 279 10.23 -4.92 -0.05
C ILE A 279 11.44 -4.98 -0.98
N PHE A 280 11.22 -4.71 -2.27
CA PHE A 280 12.27 -4.76 -3.27
C PHE A 280 12.96 -3.40 -3.45
N ARG A 281 13.79 -3.25 -4.47
CA ARG A 281 14.62 -2.07 -4.68
C ARG A 281 13.80 -0.83 -5.05
N THR A 282 14.40 0.34 -4.86
CA THR A 282 13.80 1.65 -5.19
C THR A 282 13.86 2.00 -6.67
N ASP A 283 14.61 1.25 -7.47
CA ASP A 283 14.78 1.38 -8.93
C ASP A 283 14.16 0.22 -9.71
N ALA A 284 13.23 -0.50 -9.09
CA ALA A 284 12.53 -1.61 -9.70
C ALA A 284 11.02 -1.40 -9.54
N GLU A 285 10.52 -0.38 -10.24
CA GLU A 285 9.12 -0.01 -10.25
C GLU A 285 8.31 -0.85 -11.26
N ASP A 286 7.29 -1.55 -10.78
CA ASP A 286 6.44 -2.39 -11.62
C ASP A 286 5.08 -1.78 -11.93
N TYR A 287 4.80 -0.60 -11.38
CA TYR A 287 3.57 0.12 -11.65
C TYR A 287 3.81 1.61 -11.72
N PHE A 288 3.07 2.25 -12.62
CA PHE A 288 3.16 3.68 -12.88
C PHE A 288 1.73 4.19 -13.04
N ILE A 289 1.29 5.05 -12.14
CA ILE A 289 -0.04 5.65 -12.20
C ILE A 289 0.14 7.10 -12.61
N THR A 290 -0.52 7.52 -13.68
CA THR A 290 -0.42 8.87 -14.21
C THR A 290 -1.78 9.54 -14.29
N SER A 291 -1.82 10.84 -14.03
CA SER A 291 -3.00 11.66 -14.28
C SER A 291 -3.22 11.84 -15.78
N LYS A 292 -4.46 12.13 -16.20
CA LYS A 292 -4.81 12.42 -17.61
C LYS A 292 -3.87 13.42 -18.33
N PRO A 293 -3.39 14.54 -17.71
CA PRO A 293 -2.45 15.46 -18.35
C PRO A 293 -1.03 14.94 -18.64
N PHE A 294 -0.68 13.71 -18.24
CA PHE A 294 0.67 13.17 -18.43
C PHE A 294 0.99 13.02 -19.93
N PRO A 295 2.14 13.53 -20.43
CA PRO A 295 2.38 13.71 -21.87
C PRO A 295 2.88 12.44 -22.58
N TRP A 296 2.08 11.38 -22.60
CA TRP A 296 2.45 10.08 -23.20
C TRP A 296 2.78 10.15 -24.70
N LYS A 297 2.27 11.14 -25.43
CA LYS A 297 2.59 11.36 -26.86
C LYS A 297 4.07 11.69 -27.09
N ALA A 298 4.72 12.37 -26.14
CA ALA A 298 6.13 12.73 -26.21
C ALA A 298 7.06 11.61 -25.71
N PHE A 299 6.48 10.52 -25.18
CA PHE A 299 7.23 9.43 -24.59
C PHE A 299 7.90 8.57 -25.67
N PRO A 300 9.16 8.14 -25.48
CA PRO A 300 9.84 7.26 -26.43
C PRO A 300 9.10 5.93 -26.64
N ASP A 301 9.39 5.26 -27.76
CA ASP A 301 8.88 3.93 -28.10
C ASP A 301 9.51 2.83 -27.25
N PHE A 302 9.39 2.93 -25.92
CA PHE A 302 9.83 1.88 -25.01
C PHE A 302 8.91 0.67 -25.09
N ILE A 303 9.54 -0.49 -25.18
CA ILE A 303 8.86 -1.78 -25.11
C ILE A 303 8.82 -2.25 -23.66
N VAL A 304 7.72 -2.90 -23.28
CA VAL A 304 7.60 -3.58 -21.98
C VAL A 304 8.61 -4.75 -21.92
N GLY A 305 9.03 -5.16 -20.72
CA GLY A 305 9.97 -6.29 -20.53
C GLY A 305 11.42 -6.03 -20.99
N SER A 306 11.74 -4.83 -21.48
CA SER A 306 13.12 -4.36 -21.68
C SER A 306 13.49 -3.37 -20.57
N PRO A 307 14.54 -3.61 -19.76
CA PRO A 307 14.95 -2.71 -18.68
C PRO A 307 15.08 -1.22 -19.05
N ALA A 308 15.04 -0.36 -18.02
CA ALA A 308 15.33 1.08 -18.05
C ALA A 308 14.18 2.03 -18.43
N TYR A 309 13.03 1.56 -18.93
CA TYR A 309 11.89 2.48 -19.15
C TYR A 309 11.31 3.00 -17.83
N ASP A 310 11.39 2.17 -16.79
CA ASP A 310 10.98 2.40 -15.42
C ASP A 310 11.71 3.60 -14.82
N ASN A 311 13.03 3.49 -14.67
CA ASN A 311 13.82 4.55 -14.08
C ASN A 311 13.84 5.80 -14.97
N TRP A 312 13.81 5.63 -16.30
CA TRP A 312 13.73 6.76 -17.22
C TRP A 312 12.45 7.57 -17.04
N LEU A 313 11.29 6.90 -16.89
CA LEU A 313 9.99 7.55 -16.69
C LEU A 313 9.98 8.40 -15.42
N VAL A 314 10.50 7.86 -14.32
CA VAL A 314 10.60 8.57 -13.04
C VAL A 314 11.51 9.78 -13.17
N ALA A 315 12.70 9.59 -13.75
CA ALA A 315 13.66 10.67 -13.95
C ALA A 315 13.12 11.74 -14.92
N TYR A 316 12.36 11.35 -15.94
CA TYR A 316 11.70 12.28 -16.87
C TYR A 316 10.65 13.14 -16.16
N ALA A 317 9.82 12.53 -15.30
CA ALA A 317 8.84 13.28 -14.52
C ALA A 317 9.50 14.27 -13.55
N ILE A 318 10.61 13.88 -12.91
CA ILE A 318 11.40 14.76 -12.04
C ILE A 318 12.02 15.90 -12.86
N HIS A 319 12.64 15.59 -14.00
CA HIS A 319 13.26 16.59 -14.88
C HIS A 319 12.26 17.67 -15.34
N ASN A 320 11.02 17.28 -15.62
CA ASN A 320 9.95 18.18 -16.04
C ASN A 320 9.14 18.79 -14.88
N ASN A 321 9.58 18.63 -13.62
CA ASN A 321 8.93 19.20 -12.44
C ASN A 321 7.43 18.80 -12.30
N PHE A 322 7.10 17.58 -12.69
CA PHE A 322 5.79 16.97 -12.46
C PHE A 322 5.60 16.64 -10.98
N LEU A 323 4.36 16.41 -10.57
CA LEU A 323 4.05 15.95 -9.21
C LEU A 323 4.37 14.46 -9.11
N THR A 324 5.55 14.15 -8.58
CA THR A 324 6.01 12.77 -8.38
C THR A 324 5.77 12.32 -6.95
N ILE A 325 5.12 11.17 -6.79
CA ILE A 325 4.66 10.65 -5.50
C ILE A 325 5.15 9.21 -5.34
N ASP A 326 5.95 8.97 -4.30
CA ASP A 326 6.30 7.63 -3.84
C ASP A 326 5.22 7.11 -2.88
N ALA A 327 4.42 6.18 -3.37
CA ALA A 327 3.32 5.56 -2.65
C ALA A 327 3.70 4.27 -1.93
N THR A 328 5.00 3.95 -1.81
CA THR A 328 5.47 2.72 -1.16
C THR A 328 4.89 2.50 0.24
N ASN A 329 4.73 3.57 1.03
CA ASN A 329 4.24 3.47 2.41
C ASN A 329 2.71 3.56 2.54
N SER A 330 1.99 3.74 1.44
CA SER A 330 0.51 3.75 1.44
C SER A 330 -0.10 2.67 0.56
N ILE A 331 0.56 2.23 -0.51
CA ILE A 331 0.10 1.17 -1.41
C ILE A 331 1.05 -0.01 -1.28
N ILE A 332 0.53 -1.12 -0.75
CA ILE A 332 1.21 -2.41 -0.85
C ILE A 332 0.93 -2.99 -2.25
N ALA A 333 1.98 -3.05 -3.07
CA ALA A 333 2.02 -3.75 -4.35
C ALA A 333 2.76 -5.08 -4.17
N VAL A 334 2.06 -6.21 -4.17
CA VAL A 334 2.67 -7.54 -4.02
C VAL A 334 3.04 -8.08 -5.40
N HIS A 335 4.31 -8.41 -5.58
CA HIS A 335 4.79 -9.15 -6.73
C HIS A 335 4.75 -10.64 -6.43
N GLN A 336 4.02 -11.39 -7.26
CA GLN A 336 3.89 -12.84 -7.18
C GLN A 336 5.17 -13.51 -7.67
N THR A 337 6.21 -13.59 -6.83
CA THR A 337 7.51 -14.12 -7.23
C THR A 337 7.45 -15.64 -7.47
N THR A 338 7.94 -16.07 -8.64
CA THR A 338 8.09 -17.49 -9.01
C THR A 338 9.52 -17.99 -8.75
N ARG A 339 9.75 -19.30 -8.90
CA ARG A 339 11.09 -19.91 -8.78
C ARG A 339 12.11 -19.34 -9.78
N SER A 340 11.64 -18.81 -10.91
CA SER A 340 12.49 -18.18 -11.92
C SER A 340 13.09 -16.84 -11.47
N GLY A 341 12.61 -16.28 -10.35
CA GLY A 341 13.17 -15.11 -9.69
C GLY A 341 12.57 -13.78 -10.13
N ASN A 342 13.16 -12.70 -9.64
CA ASN A 342 12.60 -11.35 -9.68
C ASN A 342 12.77 -10.59 -11.01
N TYR A 343 13.40 -11.22 -12.01
CA TYR A 343 13.67 -10.64 -13.33
C TYR A 343 13.06 -11.47 -14.47
N ASP A 344 12.15 -12.39 -14.13
CA ASP A 344 11.57 -13.36 -15.04
C ASP A 344 10.60 -12.74 -16.07
N GLY A 345 10.34 -11.44 -15.98
CA GLY A 345 9.61 -10.66 -16.99
C GLY A 345 10.49 -10.02 -18.07
N HIS A 346 11.82 -10.15 -17.98
CA HIS A 346 12.71 -9.56 -18.98
C HIS A 346 12.69 -10.37 -20.29
N HIS A 347 12.44 -9.71 -21.42
CA HIS A 347 12.55 -10.35 -22.74
C HIS A 347 14.00 -10.71 -23.02
N LYS A 348 14.31 -12.00 -23.03
CA LYS A 348 15.67 -12.54 -23.25
C LYS A 348 16.35 -12.00 -24.51
N HIS A 349 15.59 -11.69 -25.56
CA HIS A 349 16.11 -11.23 -26.85
C HIS A 349 16.23 -9.71 -26.99
N PHE A 350 15.53 -8.92 -26.16
CA PHE A 350 15.46 -7.45 -26.30
C PHE A 350 15.80 -6.70 -25.01
N THR A 351 16.61 -7.31 -24.14
CA THR A 351 17.00 -6.75 -22.83
C THR A 351 17.73 -5.40 -22.92
N ASP A 352 18.34 -5.05 -24.05
CA ASP A 352 19.07 -3.79 -24.21
C ASP A 352 18.39 -2.76 -25.14
N TYR A 353 17.20 -3.08 -25.66
CA TYR A 353 16.49 -2.25 -26.62
C TYR A 353 16.22 -0.84 -26.07
N ASN A 354 15.63 -0.75 -24.88
CA ASN A 354 15.28 0.54 -24.27
C ASN A 354 16.53 1.35 -23.93
N LEU A 355 17.60 0.71 -23.44
CA LEU A 355 18.89 1.35 -23.20
C LEU A 355 19.53 1.91 -24.48
N LYS A 356 19.48 1.16 -25.59
CA LYS A 356 19.93 1.63 -26.91
C LYS A 356 19.09 2.82 -27.39
N LEU A 357 17.77 2.77 -27.18
CA LEU A 357 16.87 3.87 -27.54
C LEU A 357 17.20 5.14 -26.75
N ILE A 358 17.41 5.04 -25.43
CA ILE A 358 17.80 6.17 -24.57
C ILE A 358 19.09 6.84 -25.08
N ARG A 359 20.10 6.04 -25.45
CA ARG A 359 21.36 6.54 -26.03
C ARG A 359 21.11 7.23 -27.38
N LYS A 360 20.29 6.63 -28.24
CA LYS A 360 19.97 7.14 -29.58
C LYS A 360 19.26 8.51 -29.53
N ILE A 361 18.30 8.68 -28.62
CA ILE A 361 17.56 9.94 -28.46
C ILE A 361 18.36 11.02 -27.72
N ARG A 362 19.60 10.72 -27.29
CA ARG A 362 20.47 11.63 -26.52
C ARG A 362 19.72 12.27 -25.34
N SER A 363 19.02 11.44 -24.57
CA SER A 363 18.18 11.91 -23.48
C SER A 363 18.97 12.75 -22.48
N ARG A 364 18.44 13.93 -22.13
CA ARG A 364 19.01 14.81 -21.08
C ARG A 364 18.57 14.43 -19.67
N VAL A 365 17.77 13.37 -19.55
CA VAL A 365 17.25 12.88 -18.28
C VAL A 365 18.35 12.14 -17.52
N ASN A 366 18.53 12.47 -16.24
CA ASN A 366 19.43 11.74 -15.36
C ASN A 366 18.75 10.47 -14.85
N VAL A 367 18.94 9.33 -15.53
CA VAL A 367 18.30 8.05 -15.17
C VAL A 367 18.62 7.60 -13.73
N LEU A 368 19.75 8.03 -13.15
CA LEU A 368 20.08 7.77 -11.74
C LEU A 368 19.15 8.47 -10.74
N ALA A 369 18.38 9.47 -11.19
CA ALA A 369 17.31 10.06 -10.40
C ALA A 369 15.99 9.27 -10.51
N GLY A 370 15.99 8.14 -11.22
CA GLY A 370 14.83 7.34 -11.52
C GLY A 370 14.46 6.33 -10.43
N HIS A 371 14.58 6.71 -9.16
CA HIS A 371 14.19 5.86 -8.03
C HIS A 371 12.97 6.46 -7.32
N THR A 372 12.16 5.60 -6.70
CA THR A 372 11.02 6.00 -5.84
C THR A 372 11.40 7.07 -4.80
N ILE A 373 12.56 6.93 -4.16
CA ILE A 373 13.03 7.86 -3.13
C ILE A 373 13.34 9.27 -3.65
N CYS A 374 13.53 9.45 -4.96
CA CYS A 374 13.84 10.73 -5.60
C CYS A 374 12.61 11.60 -5.88
N THR A 375 11.41 11.06 -5.65
CA THR A 375 10.12 11.73 -5.83
C THR A 375 9.95 12.97 -4.94
N LYS A 376 9.15 13.93 -5.39
CA LYS A 376 8.92 15.19 -4.64
C LYS A 376 8.04 14.98 -3.41
N TYR A 377 7.08 14.07 -3.48
CA TYR A 377 6.18 13.71 -2.39
C TYR A 377 6.30 12.23 -2.07
N PHE A 378 5.90 11.84 -0.86
CA PHE A 378 5.64 10.45 -0.52
C PHE A 378 4.28 10.33 0.16
N ALA A 379 3.63 9.19 -0.05
CA ALA A 379 2.36 8.86 0.58
C ALA A 379 2.60 7.83 1.68
N GLN A 380 1.99 8.05 2.84
CA GLN A 380 2.03 7.10 3.96
C GLN A 380 0.70 7.06 4.70
N LYS A 381 0.43 5.95 5.38
CA LYS A 381 -0.67 5.88 6.34
C LYS A 381 -0.23 6.57 7.63
N ASP A 382 -1.04 7.49 8.13
CA ASP A 382 -0.87 8.05 9.46
C ASP A 382 -1.34 7.04 10.53
N PHE A 383 -1.20 7.43 11.81
CA PHE A 383 -1.64 6.62 12.93
C PHE A 383 -3.15 6.29 12.90
N CYS A 384 -3.96 7.17 12.34
CA CYS A 384 -5.41 6.99 12.20
C CYS A 384 -5.77 6.07 11.02
N GLY A 385 -4.77 5.60 10.25
CA GLY A 385 -4.97 4.81 9.05
C GLY A 385 -5.40 5.64 7.84
N LEU A 386 -5.33 6.97 7.92
CA LEU A 386 -5.57 7.87 6.80
C LEU A 386 -4.32 7.99 5.95
N THR A 387 -4.50 8.04 4.63
CA THR A 387 -3.36 8.31 3.75
C THR A 387 -3.06 9.80 3.77
N GLU A 388 -1.80 10.15 4.00
CA GLU A 388 -1.28 11.52 3.90
C GLU A 388 -0.25 11.59 2.78
N ILE A 389 -0.25 12.70 2.04
CA ILE A 389 0.73 12.98 1.00
C ILE A 389 1.63 14.11 1.52
N ILE A 390 2.91 13.80 1.69
CA ILE A 390 3.86 14.67 2.38
C ILE A 390 4.93 15.10 1.38
N GLN A 391 5.20 16.41 1.30
CA GLN A 391 6.30 16.92 0.49
C GLN A 391 7.64 16.60 1.17
N ARG A 392 8.60 16.06 0.41
CA ARG A 392 9.96 15.86 0.92
C ARG A 392 10.63 17.22 1.17
N ARG A 393 11.23 17.37 2.35
CA ARG A 393 12.01 18.57 2.70
C ARG A 393 13.32 18.66 1.91
N THR A 394 13.90 17.51 1.60
CA THR A 394 15.12 17.36 0.80
C THR A 394 14.88 16.33 -0.29
N ASN A 395 15.42 16.55 -1.48
CA ASN A 395 15.44 15.54 -2.53
C ASN A 395 16.71 14.69 -2.35
N PRO A 396 16.61 13.39 -1.98
CA PRO A 396 17.76 12.52 -1.76
C PRO A 396 18.67 12.38 -2.99
N CYS A 397 18.12 12.64 -4.18
CA CYS A 397 18.78 12.45 -5.46
C CYS A 397 19.10 13.79 -6.16
N ALA A 398 18.86 14.93 -5.50
CA ALA A 398 19.37 16.20 -6.01
C ALA A 398 20.89 16.18 -5.95
N LYS A 399 21.54 16.56 -7.06
CA LYS A 399 22.98 16.80 -7.06
C LYS A 399 23.29 17.86 -5.98
N PRO A 400 24.36 17.69 -5.17
CA PRO A 400 24.78 18.74 -4.25
C PRO A 400 24.94 20.04 -5.05
N LYS A 401 24.33 21.14 -4.58
CA LYS A 401 24.57 22.45 -5.18
C LYS A 401 26.08 22.67 -5.13
N SER A 402 26.73 22.76 -6.29
CA SER A 402 28.12 23.21 -6.35
C SER A 402 28.15 24.55 -5.62
N ARG A 403 28.88 24.64 -4.51
CA ARG A 403 29.22 25.94 -3.93
C ARG A 403 29.90 26.70 -5.06
N ARG A 404 29.21 27.71 -5.61
CA ARG A 404 29.85 28.66 -6.53
C ARG A 404 30.96 29.29 -5.70
N GLY A 405 32.21 29.03 -6.11
CA GLY A 405 33.38 29.75 -5.63
C GLY A 405 33.34 31.19 -6.10
#